data_AF-A0AAD7ZH03-F1
#
_entry.id   AF-A0AAD7ZH03-F1
#
_cell.length_a   1.000
_cell.length_b   1.000
_cell.length_c   1.000
_cell.angle_alpha   90.00
_cell.angle_beta   90.00
_cell.angle_gamma   90.00
#
_symmetry.space_group_name_H-M   'P 1'
#
loop_
_entity.id
_entity.type
_entity.pdbx_description
1 polymer ?
#
loop_
_entity_poly.entity_id
_entity_poly.type
_entity_poly.pdbx_seq_one_letter_code
_entity_poly.pdbx_strand_id
1 'polypeptide(L)'
;GGMYVLQLLDWYSASISVILVCIVEAIIVGWIYGCSSFICDLEFMIGEKINLWWRLCWKYITPTILLFIFVTTIAFNTTVTYNRKAYPYWALIVGWFTAVLSMMWIPIYIIYKLLQSKGTFSERLKFNLKPTTEWCPASEEDRINWKNYKDISHLSGLGSQAAVGPDVQ
;
A
#
# COMPACT_ATOMS: atom_id res chain seq x y z
N GLY A 1 -15.27 -34.92 -7.96
CA GLY A 1 -14.41 -34.22 -8.94
C GLY A 1 -14.43 -32.72 -8.73
N GLY A 2 -15.57 -32.06 -8.98
CA GLY A 2 -15.67 -30.59 -8.98
C GLY A 2 -15.33 -29.89 -7.66
N MET A 3 -15.77 -30.43 -6.52
CA MET A 3 -15.53 -29.82 -5.20
C MET A 3 -14.03 -29.72 -4.84
N TYR A 4 -13.20 -30.65 -5.33
CA TYR A 4 -11.73 -30.59 -5.18
C TYR A 4 -11.12 -29.40 -5.91
N VAL A 5 -11.61 -29.14 -7.13
CA VAL A 5 -11.14 -28.04 -7.98
C VAL A 5 -11.65 -26.71 -7.44
N LEU A 6 -12.90 -26.65 -6.97
CA LEU A 6 -13.48 -25.46 -6.35
C LEU A 6 -12.71 -25.06 -5.09
N GLN A 7 -12.40 -26.01 -4.21
CA GLN A 7 -11.67 -25.69 -2.99
C GLN A 7 -10.21 -25.30 -3.23
N LEU A 8 -9.55 -25.92 -4.23
CA LEU A 8 -8.24 -25.48 -4.69
C LEU A 8 -8.31 -24.03 -5.22
N LEU A 9 -9.30 -23.72 -6.06
CA LEU A 9 -9.45 -22.41 -6.66
C LEU A 9 -9.79 -21.33 -5.64
N ASP A 10 -10.70 -21.60 -4.70
CA ASP A 10 -11.07 -20.65 -3.65
C ASP A 10 -9.87 -20.29 -2.75
N TRP A 11 -9.10 -21.31 -2.35
CA TRP A 11 -7.93 -21.12 -1.49
C TRP A 11 -6.80 -20.35 -2.19
N TYR A 12 -6.48 -20.71 -3.44
CA TYR A 12 -5.35 -20.10 -4.15
C TYR A 12 -5.71 -18.79 -4.87
N SER A 13 -6.91 -18.69 -5.45
CA SER A 13 -7.34 -17.51 -6.20
C SER A 13 -7.79 -16.39 -5.27
N ALA A 14 -8.65 -16.68 -4.27
CA ALA A 14 -9.20 -15.63 -3.42
C ALA A 14 -8.27 -15.30 -2.25
N SER A 15 -7.80 -16.28 -1.48
CA SER A 15 -7.07 -15.99 -0.23
C SER A 15 -5.65 -15.48 -0.49
N ILE A 16 -4.84 -16.20 -1.28
CA ILE A 16 -3.43 -15.83 -1.51
C ILE A 16 -3.32 -14.54 -2.32
N SER A 17 -4.12 -14.38 -3.38
CA SER A 17 -4.06 -13.18 -4.22
C SER A 17 -4.43 -11.92 -3.43
N VAL A 18 -5.48 -11.96 -2.59
CA VAL A 18 -5.89 -10.81 -1.78
C VAL A 18 -4.81 -10.43 -0.77
N ILE A 19 -4.21 -11.40 -0.06
CA ILE A 19 -3.14 -11.11 0.92
C ILE A 19 -1.95 -10.43 0.23
N LEU A 20 -1.56 -10.92 -0.94
CA LEU A 20 -0.47 -10.33 -1.73
C LEU A 20 -0.79 -8.91 -2.19
N VAL A 21 -2.01 -8.65 -2.67
CA VAL A 21 -2.48 -7.30 -3.03
C VAL A 21 -2.42 -6.38 -1.81
N CYS A 22 -2.91 -6.82 -0.65
CA CYS A 22 -2.89 -6.01 0.58
C CYS A 22 -1.45 -5.66 1.03
N ILE A 23 -0.49 -6.57 0.89
CA ILE A 23 0.93 -6.28 1.20
C ILE A 23 1.45 -5.17 0.30
N VAL A 24 1.20 -5.26 -1.00
CA VAL A 24 1.68 -4.26 -1.97
C VAL A 24 1.01 -2.91 -1.70
N GLU A 25 -0.31 -2.88 -1.50
CA GLU A 25 -1.03 -1.65 -1.16
C GLU A 25 -0.49 -1.01 0.12
N ALA A 26 -0.23 -1.81 1.16
CA ALA A 26 0.35 -1.30 2.41
C ALA A 26 1.75 -0.70 2.19
N ILE A 27 2.59 -1.31 1.35
CA ILE A 27 3.92 -0.77 0.99
C ILE A 27 3.78 0.54 0.21
N ILE A 28 2.87 0.59 -0.78
CA ILE A 28 2.61 1.78 -1.59
C ILE A 28 2.17 2.94 -0.68
N VAL A 29 1.18 2.73 0.18
CA VAL A 29 0.68 3.78 1.08
C VAL A 29 1.74 4.19 2.11
N GLY A 30 2.44 3.21 2.71
CA GLY A 30 3.41 3.47 3.76
C GLY A 30 4.67 4.21 3.29
N TRP A 31 5.21 3.82 2.12
CA TRP A 31 6.54 4.23 1.67
C TRP A 31 6.54 5.11 0.42
N ILE A 32 5.63 4.88 -0.54
CA ILE A 32 5.56 5.67 -1.78
C ILE A 32 4.76 6.95 -1.55
N TYR A 33 3.52 6.82 -1.06
CA TYR A 33 2.66 7.98 -0.78
C TYR A 33 3.15 8.80 0.42
N GLY A 34 3.76 8.11 1.39
CA GLY A 34 4.27 8.69 2.62
C GLY A 34 3.18 8.75 3.69
N CYS A 35 3.43 8.06 4.80
CA CYS A 35 2.47 7.95 5.91
C CYS A 35 2.06 9.30 6.52
N SER A 36 2.92 10.33 6.49
CA SER A 36 2.55 11.67 6.98
C SER A 36 1.54 12.37 6.09
N SER A 37 1.66 12.23 4.76
CA SER A 37 0.71 12.79 3.80
C SER A 37 -0.64 12.14 3.95
N PHE A 38 -0.66 10.80 4.06
CA PHE A 38 -1.89 10.03 4.26
C PHE A 38 -2.65 10.43 5.53
N ILE A 39 -1.93 10.66 6.64
CA ILE A 39 -2.56 11.11 7.88
C ILE A 39 -3.08 12.53 7.76
N CYS A 40 -2.34 13.44 7.13
CA CYS A 40 -2.82 14.81 6.89
C CYS A 40 -4.12 14.82 6.07
N ASP A 41 -4.21 13.96 5.06
CA ASP A 41 -5.43 13.82 4.26
C ASP A 41 -6.59 13.19 5.08
N LEU A 42 -6.30 12.22 5.95
CA LEU A 42 -7.28 11.66 6.90
C LEU A 42 -7.77 12.67 7.95
N GLU A 43 -6.86 13.46 8.51
CA GLU A 43 -7.18 14.53 9.48
C GLU A 43 -8.09 15.58 8.85
N PHE A 44 -7.87 15.91 7.57
CA PHE A 44 -8.74 16.80 6.82
C PHE A 44 -10.13 16.21 6.60
N MET A 45 -10.24 14.92 6.28
CA MET A 45 -11.54 14.26 6.05
C MET A 45 -12.35 14.06 7.34
N ILE A 46 -11.67 13.75 8.45
CA ILE A 46 -12.31 13.46 9.74
C ILE A 46 -12.54 14.74 10.56
N GLY A 47 -11.74 15.77 10.34
CA GLY A 47 -11.82 17.06 11.06
C GLY A 47 -11.12 17.07 12.42
N GLU A 48 -10.49 15.96 12.83
CA GLU A 48 -9.74 15.85 14.09
C GLU A 48 -8.28 15.47 13.85
N LYS A 49 -7.38 15.92 14.74
CA LYS A 49 -5.96 15.55 14.70
C LYS A 49 -5.77 14.11 15.14
N ILE A 50 -5.14 13.30 14.29
CA ILE A 50 -4.91 11.88 14.53
C ILE A 50 -3.61 11.72 15.31
N ASN A 51 -3.67 10.96 16.40
CA ASN A 51 -2.51 10.71 17.24
C ASN A 51 -1.37 10.03 16.48
N LEU A 52 -0.13 10.39 16.82
CA LEU A 52 1.09 9.86 16.19
C LEU A 52 1.21 8.32 16.23
N TRP A 53 0.54 7.68 17.20
CA TRP A 53 0.44 6.23 17.30
C TRP A 53 -0.18 5.57 16.05
N TRP A 54 -1.17 6.21 15.45
CA TRP A 54 -1.74 5.73 14.19
C TRP A 54 -0.70 5.73 13.06
N ARG A 55 0.21 6.71 13.03
CA ARG A 55 1.33 6.73 12.08
C ARG A 55 2.22 5.51 12.18
N LEU A 56 2.56 5.11 13.39
CA LEU A 56 3.35 3.91 13.63
C LEU A 56 2.58 2.64 13.26
N CYS A 57 1.26 2.64 13.51
CA CYS A 57 0.38 1.54 13.13
C CYS A 57 0.41 1.31 11.61
N TRP A 58 0.12 2.34 10.82
CA TRP A 58 0.08 2.23 9.36
C TRP A 58 1.44 1.93 8.73
N LYS A 59 2.53 2.47 9.28
CA LYS A 59 3.88 2.29 8.72
C LYS A 59 4.52 0.96 9.09
N TYR A 60 4.27 0.44 10.29
CA TYR A 60 4.98 -0.72 10.83
C TYR A 60 4.05 -1.87 11.22
N ILE A 61 2.94 -1.59 11.90
CA ILE A 61 2.06 -2.64 12.41
C ILE A 61 1.32 -3.32 11.25
N THR A 62 0.68 -2.56 10.36
CA THR A 62 -0.03 -3.09 9.19
C THR A 62 0.84 -3.99 8.31
N PRO A 63 2.03 -3.57 7.83
CA PRO A 63 2.87 -4.46 7.02
C PRO A 63 3.40 -5.66 7.82
N THR A 64 3.64 -5.53 9.13
CA THR A 64 4.08 -6.65 9.96
C THR A 64 2.98 -7.71 10.13
N ILE A 65 1.74 -7.29 10.37
CA ILE A 65 0.59 -8.21 10.47
C ILE A 65 0.35 -8.89 9.12
N LEU A 66 0.40 -8.15 8.01
CA LEU A 66 0.23 -8.72 6.68
C LEU A 66 1.32 -9.73 6.33
N LEU A 67 2.59 -9.43 6.70
CA LEU A 67 3.70 -10.36 6.54
C LEU A 67 3.50 -11.62 7.40
N PHE A 68 3.06 -11.45 8.65
CA PHE A 68 2.78 -12.58 9.55
C PHE A 68 1.68 -13.47 8.97
N ILE A 69 0.56 -12.89 8.54
CA ILE A 69 -0.53 -13.63 7.89
C ILE A 69 0.01 -14.38 6.67
N PHE A 70 0.76 -13.74 5.80
CA PHE A 70 1.34 -14.39 4.62
C PHE A 70 2.25 -15.58 4.96
N VAL A 71 3.14 -15.44 5.96
CA VAL A 71 4.00 -16.54 6.41
C VAL A 71 3.17 -17.69 6.97
N THR A 72 2.17 -17.39 7.81
CA THR A 72 1.27 -18.43 8.32
C THR A 72 0.47 -19.09 7.20
N THR A 73 0.00 -18.34 6.20
CA THR A 73 -0.68 -18.89 5.03
C THR A 73 0.22 -19.88 4.30
N ILE A 74 1.49 -19.57 4.04
CA ILE A 74 2.41 -20.53 3.39
C ILE A 74 2.67 -21.77 4.26
N ALA A 75 2.90 -21.56 5.55
CA ALA A 75 3.18 -22.64 6.50
C ALA A 75 1.99 -23.59 6.68
N PHE A 76 0.76 -23.07 6.72
CA PHE A 76 -0.44 -23.90 6.82
C PHE A 76 -0.87 -24.47 5.46
N ASN A 77 -0.66 -23.78 4.33
CA ASN A 77 -1.01 -24.29 3.00
C ASN A 77 -0.26 -25.58 2.64
N THR A 78 1.02 -25.68 3.03
CA THR A 78 1.78 -26.94 2.92
C THR A 78 1.22 -28.09 3.76
N THR A 79 0.38 -27.79 4.76
CA THR A 79 -0.31 -28.79 5.60
C THR A 79 -1.76 -29.06 5.18
N VAL A 80 -2.32 -28.35 4.18
CA VAL A 80 -3.71 -28.59 3.71
C VAL A 80 -3.75 -29.88 2.89
N THR A 81 -3.80 -31.02 3.58
CA THR A 81 -4.09 -32.33 2.99
C THR A 81 -5.57 -32.40 2.69
N TYR A 82 -5.96 -32.40 1.42
CA TYR A 82 -7.34 -32.69 1.05
C TYR A 82 -7.53 -34.20 0.89
N ASN A 83 -8.36 -34.82 1.73
CA ASN A 83 -8.66 -36.26 1.69
C ASN A 83 -7.41 -37.18 1.77
N ARG A 84 -6.46 -36.88 2.69
CA ARG A 84 -5.20 -37.63 2.89
C ARG A 84 -4.30 -37.73 1.64
N LYS A 85 -4.54 -36.91 0.62
CA LYS A 85 -3.67 -36.79 -0.56
C LYS A 85 -2.98 -35.43 -0.51
N ALA A 86 -1.66 -35.44 -0.56
CA ALA A 86 -0.88 -34.23 -0.74
C ALA A 86 -1.26 -33.59 -2.08
N TYR A 87 -1.40 -32.26 -2.11
CA TYR A 87 -1.56 -31.56 -3.38
C TYR A 87 -0.31 -31.77 -4.25
N PRO A 88 -0.47 -32.11 -5.54
CA PRO A 88 0.67 -32.26 -6.44
C PRO A 88 1.38 -30.92 -6.63
N TYR A 89 2.71 -30.95 -6.78
CA TYR A 89 3.54 -29.76 -6.97
C TYR A 89 3.06 -28.83 -8.10
N TRP A 90 2.47 -29.38 -9.16
CA TRP A 90 1.87 -28.61 -10.26
C TRP A 90 0.75 -27.67 -9.80
N ALA A 91 -0.07 -28.08 -8.82
CA ALA A 91 -1.16 -27.25 -8.29
C ALA A 91 -0.61 -26.04 -7.51
N LEU A 92 0.50 -26.24 -6.78
CA LEU A 92 1.20 -25.16 -6.09
C LEU A 92 1.77 -24.14 -7.09
N ILE A 93 2.43 -24.62 -8.15
CA ILE A 93 2.99 -23.76 -9.20
C ILE A 93 1.89 -22.94 -9.89
N VAL A 94 0.76 -23.56 -10.23
CA VAL A 94 -0.39 -22.86 -10.82
C VAL A 94 -0.94 -21.81 -9.86
N GLY A 95 -1.03 -22.10 -8.57
CA GLY A 95 -1.50 -21.16 -7.56
C GLY A 95 -0.61 -19.93 -7.37
N TRP A 96 0.72 -20.13 -7.34
CA TRP A 96 1.67 -19.02 -7.34
C TRP A 96 1.61 -18.23 -8.64
N PHE A 97 1.46 -18.90 -9.78
CA PHE A 97 1.36 -18.26 -11.08
C PHE A 97 0.10 -17.40 -11.19
N THR A 98 -1.06 -17.86 -10.72
CA THR A 98 -2.31 -17.06 -10.72
C THR A 98 -2.19 -15.83 -9.84
N ALA A 99 -1.55 -15.96 -8.67
CA ALA A 99 -1.35 -14.85 -7.75
C ALA A 99 -0.40 -13.79 -8.34
N VAL A 100 0.72 -14.22 -8.92
CA VAL A 100 1.68 -13.33 -9.59
C VAL A 100 1.06 -12.70 -10.83
N LEU A 101 0.25 -13.43 -11.61
CA LEU A 101 -0.41 -12.93 -12.82
C LEU A 101 -1.39 -11.80 -12.49
N SER A 102 -2.16 -11.92 -11.40
CA SER A 102 -3.01 -10.83 -10.91
C SER A 102 -2.17 -9.61 -10.50
N MET A 103 -1.09 -9.83 -9.74
CA MET A 103 -0.19 -8.76 -9.34
C MET A 103 0.53 -8.09 -10.51
N MET A 104 0.82 -8.81 -11.60
CA MET A 104 1.64 -8.34 -12.72
C MET A 104 1.02 -7.15 -13.46
N TRP A 105 -0.30 -6.96 -13.39
CA TRP A 105 -0.98 -5.82 -14.01
C TRP A 105 -0.56 -4.46 -13.41
N ILE A 106 -0.31 -4.40 -12.11
CA ILE A 106 0.11 -3.18 -11.40
C ILE A 106 1.50 -2.70 -11.88
N PRO A 107 2.58 -3.50 -11.87
CA PRO A 107 3.88 -3.10 -12.38
C PRO A 107 3.88 -2.92 -13.89
N ILE A 108 3.10 -3.69 -14.67
CA ILE A 108 2.94 -3.45 -16.12
C ILE A 108 2.41 -2.04 -16.36
N TYR A 109 1.40 -1.60 -15.60
CA TYR A 109 0.85 -0.26 -15.72
C TYR A 109 1.88 0.82 -15.34
N ILE A 110 2.65 0.61 -14.27
CA ILE A 110 3.75 1.50 -13.88
C ILE A 110 4.80 1.59 -14.99
N ILE A 111 5.23 0.46 -15.56
CA ILE A 111 6.20 0.41 -16.66
C ILE A 111 5.64 1.10 -17.90
N TYR A 112 4.38 0.87 -18.25
CA TYR A 112 3.71 1.53 -19.36
C TYR A 112 3.75 3.07 -19.20
N LYS A 113 3.41 3.57 -18.01
CA LYS A 113 3.51 5.00 -17.67
C LYS A 113 4.95 5.51 -17.70
N LEU A 114 5.91 4.71 -17.24
CA LEU A 114 7.34 5.06 -17.24
C LEU A 114 7.93 5.13 -18.66
N LEU A 115 7.45 4.29 -19.57
CA LEU A 115 7.86 4.27 -20.98
C LEU A 115 7.26 5.45 -21.77
N GLN A 116 6.03 5.88 -21.42
CA GLN A 116 5.35 6.99 -22.09
C GLN A 116 5.83 8.37 -21.59
N SER A 117 6.43 8.45 -20.40
CA SER A 117 7.02 9.69 -19.85
C SER A 117 8.41 9.97 -20.44
N LYS A 118 8.70 11.24 -20.75
CA LYS A 118 10.00 11.68 -21.32
C LYS A 118 10.97 12.06 -20.17
N GLY A 119 12.25 11.66 -20.22
CA GLY A 119 13.29 12.03 -19.22
C GLY A 119 14.27 10.91 -18.82
N THR A 120 15.04 11.09 -17.75
CA THR A 120 15.99 10.10 -17.18
C THR A 120 15.27 9.12 -16.24
N PHE A 121 15.72 7.87 -16.10
CA PHE A 121 15.00 6.81 -15.34
C PHE A 121 14.66 7.21 -13.89
N SER A 122 15.60 7.84 -13.18
CA SER A 122 15.39 8.29 -11.79
C SER A 122 14.45 9.49 -11.67
N GLU A 123 14.46 10.40 -12.66
CA GLU A 123 13.53 11.54 -12.70
C GLU A 123 12.11 11.08 -13.04
N ARG A 124 11.97 10.13 -13.98
CA ARG A 124 10.68 9.52 -14.31
C ARG A 124 10.11 8.77 -13.12
N LEU A 125 10.92 7.99 -12.41
CA LEU A 125 10.46 7.28 -11.22
C LEU A 125 10.01 8.28 -10.15
N LYS A 126 10.81 9.31 -9.86
CA LYS A 126 10.45 10.35 -8.89
C LYS A 126 9.24 11.17 -9.31
N PHE A 127 9.00 11.36 -10.62
CA PHE A 127 7.82 12.04 -11.15
C PHE A 127 6.56 11.17 -11.07
N ASN A 128 6.65 9.90 -11.44
CA ASN A 128 5.51 8.96 -11.41
C ASN A 128 5.12 8.53 -9.99
N LEU A 129 6.04 8.62 -9.02
CA LEU A 129 5.77 8.38 -7.60
C LEU A 129 5.18 9.61 -6.88
N LYS A 130 5.10 10.78 -7.54
CA LYS A 130 4.36 11.91 -6.98
C LYS A 130 2.85 11.66 -7.14
N PRO A 131 2.04 11.97 -6.12
CA PRO A 131 0.59 11.92 -6.26
C PRO A 131 0.15 12.82 -7.42
N THR A 132 -0.79 12.34 -8.23
CA THR A 132 -1.34 13.08 -9.36
C THR A 132 -1.86 14.44 -8.89
N THR A 133 -1.66 15.50 -9.67
CA THR A 133 -2.14 16.85 -9.36
C THR A 133 -3.67 16.95 -9.24
N GLU A 134 -4.39 15.98 -9.81
CA GLU A 134 -5.84 15.83 -9.69
C GLU A 134 -6.27 15.17 -8.37
N TRP A 135 -5.35 14.61 -7.59
CA TRP A 135 -5.64 14.06 -6.26
C TRP A 135 -5.94 15.20 -5.28
N CYS A 136 -7.19 15.65 -5.30
CA CYS A 136 -7.75 16.68 -4.44
C CYS A 136 -9.27 16.45 -4.31
N PRO A 137 -9.93 17.04 -3.30
CA PRO A 137 -11.38 16.95 -3.15
C PRO A 137 -12.11 17.38 -4.43
N ALA A 138 -13.21 16.69 -4.76
CA ALA A 138 -13.96 16.93 -5.99
C ALA A 138 -14.68 18.30 -6.00
N SER A 139 -15.02 18.83 -4.82
CA SER A 139 -15.64 20.16 -4.70
C SER A 139 -14.56 21.25 -4.70
N GLU A 140 -14.86 22.38 -5.35
CA GLU A 140 -13.94 23.52 -5.43
C GLU A 140 -13.64 24.10 -4.03
N GLU A 141 -14.66 24.16 -3.18
CA GLU A 141 -14.56 24.69 -1.82
C GLU A 141 -13.68 23.82 -0.93
N ASP A 142 -13.88 22.49 -0.94
CA ASP A 142 -13.04 21.56 -0.18
C ASP A 142 -11.60 21.54 -0.71
N ARG A 143 -11.41 21.76 -2.01
CA ARG A 143 -10.07 21.89 -2.60
C ARG A 143 -9.32 23.11 -2.09
N ILE A 144 -9.99 24.25 -1.93
CA ILE A 144 -9.40 25.46 -1.34
C ILE A 144 -9.09 25.22 0.14
N ASN A 145 -10.03 24.63 0.89
CA ASN A 145 -9.86 24.32 2.30
C ASN A 145 -8.70 23.34 2.55
N TRP A 146 -8.56 22.32 1.70
CA TRP A 146 -7.47 21.35 1.76
C TRP A 146 -6.11 21.99 1.47
N LYS A 147 -6.02 22.89 0.48
CA LYS A 147 -4.79 23.63 0.18
C LYS A 147 -4.38 24.51 1.36
N ASN A 148 -5.32 25.27 1.90
CA ASN A 148 -5.10 26.12 3.08
C ASN A 148 -4.62 25.28 4.28
N TYR A 149 -5.24 24.12 4.52
CA TYR A 149 -4.83 23.22 5.59
C TYR A 149 -3.41 22.67 5.40
N LYS A 150 -3.05 22.27 4.18
CA LYS A 150 -1.68 21.81 3.85
C LYS A 150 -0.65 22.91 4.01
N ASP A 151 -0.96 24.14 3.61
CA ASP A 151 -0.06 25.28 3.78
C ASP A 151 0.14 25.62 5.27
N ILE A 152 -0.94 25.68 6.06
CA ILE A 152 -0.88 25.96 7.51
C ILE A 152 -0.13 24.85 8.26
N SER A 153 -0.39 23.58 7.94
CA SER A 153 0.31 22.46 8.57
C SER A 153 1.80 22.46 8.24
N HIS A 154 2.17 22.78 6.99
CA HIS A 154 3.57 22.93 6.59
C HIS A 154 4.27 24.10 7.31
N LEU A 155 3.60 25.24 7.47
CA LEU A 155 4.10 26.39 8.22
C LEU A 155 4.27 26.09 9.72
N SER A 156 3.32 25.37 10.32
CA SER A 156 3.41 24.97 11.73
C SER A 156 4.58 24.02 12.01
N GLY A 157 4.90 23.13 11.05
CA GLY A 157 6.08 22.26 11.12
C GLY A 157 7.40 23.02 11.03
N LEU A 158 7.46 24.11 10.26
CA LEU A 158 8.61 25.01 10.18
C LEU A 158 8.75 25.89 11.43
N GLY A 159 7.64 26.39 11.98
CA GLY A 159 7.61 27.18 13.21
C GLY A 159 8.10 26.42 14.45
N SER A 160 7.80 25.11 14.53
CA SER A 160 8.32 24.26 15.60
C SER A 160 9.82 23.95 15.46
N GLN A 161 10.39 24.01 14.25
CA GLN A 161 11.84 23.86 14.05
C GLN A 161 12.60 25.17 14.28
N ALA A 162 11.98 26.32 13.98
CA ALA A 162 12.54 27.64 14.28
C ALA A 162 12.59 27.95 15.79
N ALA A 163 11.72 27.33 16.59
CA ALA A 163 11.72 27.48 18.05
C ALA A 163 12.77 26.61 18.79
N VAL A 164 13.60 25.83 18.08
CA VAL A 164 14.58 24.89 18.68
C VAL A 164 16.05 25.22 18.32
N GLY A 165 16.36 26.49 17.99
CA GLY A 165 17.74 26.97 18.17
C GLY A 165 18.00 28.39 17.68
N PRO A 166 18.98 29.13 18.25
CA PRO A 166 19.84 28.83 19.40
C PRO A 166 19.63 29.83 20.55
N ASP A 167 18.99 29.42 21.64
CA ASP A 167 19.03 30.14 22.93
C ASP A 167 19.77 29.29 23.96
N VAL A 168 21.09 29.17 23.80
CA VAL A 168 22.01 28.94 24.92
C VAL A 168 23.23 29.83 24.66
N GLN A 169 23.22 31.00 25.30
CA GLN A 169 24.43 31.74 25.64
C GLN A 169 25.14 31.05 26.80
#